data_AF-A0A6B3FJ14-F1
#
_entry.id   AF-A0A6B3FJ14-F1
#
_cell.length_a   1.000
_cell.length_b   1.000
_cell.length_c   1.000
_cell.angle_alpha   90.00
_cell.angle_beta   90.00
_cell.angle_gamma   90.00
#
_symmetry.space_group_name_H-M   'P 1'
#
loop_
_entity.id
_entity.type
_entity.pdbx_description
1 polymer ?
#
loop_
_entity_poly.entity_id
_entity_poly.type
_entity_poly.pdbx_seq_one_letter_code
_entity_poly.pdbx_strand_id
1 'polypeptide(L)' 'FVWLNGTCLGRYWSAGPQSELFVPGPVLRADGENELRVLELAGPEGEEAGEVRLRPVEG' A
#
# COMPACT_ATOMS: atom_id res chain seq x y z
N PHE A 1 0.43 -5.95 -5.34
CA PHE A 1 1.69 -5.21 -5.08
C PHE A 1 1.38 -3.75 -4.81
N VAL A 2 2.18 -3.08 -3.98
CA VAL A 2 1.96 -1.67 -3.63
C VAL A 2 3.23 -0.85 -3.89
N TRP A 3 3.04 0.34 -4.45
CA TRP A 3 4.08 1.35 -4.60
C TRP A 3 3.64 2.67 -3.98
N LEU A 4 4.59 3.37 -3.36
CA LEU A 4 4.43 4.72 -2.88
C LEU A 4 5.51 5.61 -3.52
N ASN A 5 5.10 6.66 -4.21
CA ASN A 5 6.01 7.60 -4.87
C ASN A 5 7.02 6.92 -5.82
N GLY A 6 6.61 5.83 -6.47
CA GLY A 6 7.45 5.01 -7.36
C GLY A 6 8.28 3.93 -6.67
N THR A 7 8.37 3.94 -5.33
CA THR A 7 9.09 2.91 -4.56
C THR A 7 8.19 1.70 -4.32
N CYS A 8 8.65 0.50 -4.69
CA CYS A 8 7.92 -0.75 -4.44
C CYS A 8 8.00 -1.13 -2.96
N LEU A 9 6.85 -1.14 -2.27
CA LEU A 9 6.76 -1.56 -0.86
C LEU A 9 6.65 -3.08 -0.72
N GLY A 10 6.24 -3.77 -1.80
CA GLY A 10 6.18 -5.22 -1.86
C GLY A 10 4.80 -5.77 -2.25
N ARG A 11 4.61 -7.06 -1.99
CA ARG A 11 3.36 -7.77 -2.24
C ARG A 11 2.47 -7.72 -1.01
N TYR A 12 1.20 -7.39 -1.20
CA TYR A 12 0.15 -7.68 -0.21
C TYR A 12 -0.62 -8.93 -0.66
N TRP A 13 -1.23 -9.63 0.29
CA TRP A 13 -2.13 -10.74 0.04
C TRP A 13 -3.11 -10.84 1.22
N SER A 14 -4.41 -10.85 0.93
CA SER A 14 -5.48 -11.03 1.91
C SER A 14 -5.40 -12.34 2.73
N ALA A 15 -4.67 -13.36 2.26
CA ALA A 15 -4.53 -14.64 2.97
C ALA A 15 -3.64 -14.56 4.23
N GLY A 16 -2.91 -13.46 4.45
CA GLY A 16 -2.07 -13.26 5.64
C GLY A 16 -0.76 -14.08 5.64
N PRO A 17 0.01 -14.10 6.76
CA PRO A 17 -0.25 -13.40 8.03
C PRO A 17 0.04 -11.89 7.95
N GLN A 18 0.71 -11.45 6.88
CA GLN A 18 1.03 -10.05 6.67
C GLN A 18 -0.22 -9.28 6.24
N SER A 19 -0.75 -8.45 7.14
CA SER A 19 -1.89 -7.57 6.86
C SER A 19 -1.48 -6.17 6.39
N GLU A 20 -0.20 -5.81 6.52
CA GLU A 20 0.29 -4.44 6.30
C GLU A 20 1.69 -4.39 5.67
N LEU A 21 1.99 -3.27 5.02
CA LEU A 21 3.30 -2.97 4.46
C LEU A 21 3.89 -1.75 5.19
N PHE A 22 5.15 -1.89 5.63
CA PHE A 22 5.88 -0.78 6.22
C PHE A 22 6.20 0.28 5.17
N VAL A 23 6.00 1.54 5.53
CA VAL A 23 6.36 2.70 4.71
C VAL A 23 7.60 3.36 5.33
N PRO A 24 8.77 3.27 4.69
CA PRO A 24 9.94 3.99 5.17
C PRO A 24 9.71 5.49 5.10
N GLY A 25 10.03 6.21 6.19
CA GLY A 25 9.90 7.67 6.27
C GLY A 25 10.46 8.43 5.05
N PRO A 26 11.65 8.09 4.52
CA PRO A 26 12.22 8.78 3.34
C PRO A 26 11.41 8.63 2.04
N VAL A 27 10.47 7.69 1.96
CA VAL A 27 9.59 7.55 0.79
C VAL A 27 8.48 8.59 0.80
N LEU A 28 8.10 9.13 1.96
CA LEU A 28 7.05 10.13 2.09
C LEU A 28 7.54 11.51 1.63
N ARG A 29 6.68 12.23 0.93
CA ARG A 29 6.83 13.66 0.67
C ARG A 29 6.13 14.44 1.77
N ALA A 30 6.87 15.32 2.45
CA ALA A 30 6.36 16.11 3.58
C ALA A 30 5.57 17.35 3.10
N ASP A 31 5.92 17.88 1.94
CA ASP A 31 5.46 19.14 1.36
C ASP A 31 4.61 18.94 0.10
N GLY A 32 3.89 17.83 0.00
CA GLY A 32 3.01 17.58 -1.14
C GLY A 32 2.26 16.26 -1.07
N GLU A 33 1.60 15.94 -2.18
CA GLU A 33 0.83 14.71 -2.32
C GLU A 33 1.74 13.49 -2.48
N ASN A 34 1.32 12.40 -1.83
CA ASN A 34 1.93 11.10 -1.98
C ASN A 34 1.09 10.30 -2.97
N GLU A 35 1.73 9.77 -4.01
CA GLU A 35 1.07 8.94 -5.01
C GLU A 35 1.16 7.48 -4.59
N LEU A 36 0.01 6.85 -4.39
CA LEU A 36 -0.11 5.44 -4.11
C LEU A 36 -0.59 4.70 -5.35
N ARG A 37 0.11 3.62 -5.73
CA ARG A 37 -0.32 2.72 -6.80
C ARG A 37 -0.44 1.30 -6.27
N VAL A 38 -1.53 0.64 -6.62
CA VAL A 38 -1.85 -0.72 -6.19
C VAL A 38 -2.11 -1.57 -7.43
N LEU A 39 -1.44 -2.72 -7.49
CA LEU A 39 -1.72 -3.77 -8.47
C LEU A 39 -2.41 -4.93 -7.74
N GLU A 40 -3.70 -5.09 -7.96
CA GLU A 40 -4.50 -6.24 -7.54
C GLU A 40 -4.40 -7.33 -8.61
N LEU A 41 -4.15 -8.57 -8.18
CA LEU A 41 -3.92 -9.71 -9.08
C LEU A 41 -5.00 -10.78 -8.97
N ALA A 42 -5.84 -10.76 -7.93
CA ALA A 42 -6.98 -11.66 -7.80
C ALA A 42 -8.00 -11.12 -6.78
N GLY A 43 -8.97 -10.34 -7.26
CA GLY A 43 -10.25 -10.15 -6.59
C GLY A 43 -11.33 -10.98 -7.31
N PRO A 44 -12.46 -11.31 -6.68
CA PRO A 44 -13.62 -11.81 -7.41
C PRO A 44 -13.99 -10.84 -8.54
N GLU A 45 -14.47 -11.38 -9.67
CA GLU A 45 -14.87 -10.56 -10.82
C GLU A 45 -15.87 -9.49 -10.40
N GLY A 46 -15.54 -8.21 -10.65
CA GLY A 46 -16.41 -7.08 -10.36
C GLY A 46 -16.26 -6.45 -8.98
N GLU A 47 -15.30 -6.87 -8.16
CA GLU A 47 -15.01 -6.19 -6.90
C GLU A 47 -14.11 -4.97 -7.13
N GLU A 48 -14.48 -3.84 -6.54
CA GLU A 48 -13.67 -2.63 -6.59
C GLU A 48 -12.36 -2.83 -5.82
N ALA A 49 -11.32 -2.10 -6.20
CA ALA A 49 -10.07 -2.09 -5.45
C ALA A 49 -10.35 -1.68 -3.99
N GLY A 50 -9.89 -2.50 -3.04
CA GLY A 50 -10.07 -2.21 -1.62
C GLY A 50 -9.46 -0.87 -1.21
N GLU A 51 -10.01 -0.27 -0.15
CA GLU A 51 -9.48 0.98 0.38
C GLU A 51 -8.07 0.78 0.95
N VAL A 52 -7.13 1.67 0.60
CA VAL A 52 -5.78 1.69 1.17
C VAL A 52 -5.60 2.93 2.02
N ARG A 53 -5.08 2.74 3.24
CA ARG A 53 -4.84 3.81 4.21
C ARG A 53 -3.39 3.78 4.67
N LEU A 54 -2.79 4.96 4.77
CA LEU A 54 -1.55 5.16 5.51
C LEU A 54 -1.90 5.40 6.98
N ARG A 55 -1.25 4.68 7.88
CA ARG A 55 -1.40 4.87 9.33
C ARG A 55 -0.03 5.09 9.98
N PRO A 56 0.09 6.00 10.95
CA PRO A 56 1.28 6.08 11.78
C PRO A 56 1.52 4.72 12.46
N VAL A 57 2.78 4.29 12.52
CA VAL A 57 3.16 3.15 13.35
C VAL A 57 3.18 3.63 14.79
N GLU A 58 2.33 3.07 15.64
CA GLU A 58 2.43 3.27 17.09
C GLU A 58 3.68 2.53 17.58
N GLY A 59 4.55 3.26 18.27
CA GLY A 59 5.79 2.72 18.87
C GLY A 59 5.55 2.13 20.25
#